data_AF-A0A847W661-F1
#
_entry.id   AF-A0A847W661-F1
#
_cell.length_a   1.000
_cell.length_b   1.000
_cell.length_c   1.000
_cell.angle_alpha   90.00
_cell.angle_beta   90.00
_cell.angle_gamma   90.00
#
_symmetry.space_group_name_H-M   'P 1'
#
loop_
_entity.id
_entity.type
_entity.pdbx_description
1 polymer ?
#
loop_
_entity_poly.entity_id
_entity_poly.type
_entity_poly.pdbx_seq_one_letter_code
_entity_poly.pdbx_strand_id
1 'polypeptide(L)'
;MAPVGELAKAALANEWTSPDSSATVLLAVAIDVLTPACLEWEPETIREQLKAQLGVTVAQREMDRFLALRAALVSDMAYQNVLVFHHTMNALNGSRIIFSAWDPVDLDELTWGLYELMLNDKPESDEDWASRFSADVRRYVGVIANDGRYAPGSLPAVVRAVADFGPEVSGAAEFADDPMIYGDAHGRSVDEAVDANNYANARLKATLHALQTLPLANRSPAWPPPGDEAPANAVP
;
A
#
# COMPACT_ATOMS: atom_id res chain seq x y z
N MET A 1 25.54 6.18 18.32
CA MET A 1 24.14 6.66 18.34
C MET A 1 23.95 7.50 19.58
N ALA A 2 23.52 8.76 19.45
CA ALA A 2 23.11 9.56 20.60
C ALA A 2 21.81 8.95 21.17
N PRO A 3 21.61 8.96 22.50
CA PRO A 3 20.37 8.45 23.08
C PRO A 3 19.17 9.25 22.56
N VAL A 4 18.24 8.55 21.93
CA VAL A 4 16.94 9.12 21.53
C VAL A 4 16.24 9.54 22.82
N GLY A 5 15.83 10.81 22.91
CA GLY A 5 15.12 11.31 24.10
C GLY A 5 13.83 10.50 24.34
N GLU A 6 13.41 10.34 25.59
CA GLU A 6 12.22 9.55 25.97
C GLU A 6 10.96 9.91 25.17
N LEU A 7 10.73 11.21 24.91
CA LEU A 7 9.61 11.66 24.07
C LEU A 7 9.71 11.19 22.63
N ALA A 8 10.93 11.17 22.08
CA ALA A 8 11.16 10.71 20.72
C ALA A 8 10.98 9.19 20.62
N LYS A 9 11.46 8.45 21.61
CA LYS A 9 11.24 7.00 21.73
C LYS A 9 9.74 6.66 21.81
N ALA A 10 8.98 7.40 22.62
CA ALA A 10 7.54 7.22 22.74
C ALA A 10 6.81 7.48 21.40
N ALA A 11 7.19 8.52 20.66
CA ALA A 11 6.61 8.80 19.34
C ALA A 11 6.87 7.66 18.34
N LEU A 12 8.09 7.13 18.28
CA LEU A 12 8.43 5.99 17.43
C LEU A 12 7.69 4.71 17.86
N ALA A 13 7.55 4.48 19.17
CA ALA A 13 6.82 3.33 19.71
C ALA A 13 5.32 3.38 19.37
N ASN A 14 4.72 4.57 19.36
CA ASN A 14 3.29 4.74 19.06
C ASN A 14 2.93 4.22 17.68
N GLU A 15 3.78 4.41 16.66
CA GLU A 15 3.55 3.91 15.30
C GLU A 15 3.41 2.38 15.27
N TRP A 16 4.19 1.66 16.08
CA TRP A 16 4.12 0.20 16.17
C TRP A 16 2.90 -0.34 16.93
N THR A 17 2.13 0.55 17.54
CA THR A 17 0.88 0.21 18.25
C THR A 17 -0.37 0.78 17.59
N SER A 18 -0.18 1.65 16.59
CA SER A 18 -1.28 2.32 15.92
C SER A 18 -1.84 1.44 14.79
N PRO A 19 -3.18 1.22 14.77
CA PRO A 19 -3.82 0.51 13.67
C PRO A 19 -3.62 1.23 12.34
N ASP A 20 -3.49 2.56 12.38
CA ASP A 20 -3.52 3.43 11.21
C ASP A 20 -2.13 3.67 10.59
N SER A 21 -1.06 3.19 11.23
CA SER A 21 0.31 3.36 10.74
C SER A 21 0.52 2.54 9.47
N SER A 22 1.00 3.20 8.43
CA SER A 22 1.29 2.56 7.16
C SER A 22 2.55 1.69 7.25
N ALA A 23 2.66 0.68 6.40
CA ALA A 23 3.84 -0.18 6.33
C ALA A 23 5.11 0.65 6.04
N THR A 24 4.96 1.69 5.23
CA THR A 24 6.01 2.67 4.91
C THR A 24 6.57 3.34 6.16
N VAL A 25 5.68 3.79 7.07
CA VAL A 25 6.10 4.40 8.33
C VAL A 25 6.79 3.37 9.22
N LEU A 26 6.22 2.17 9.35
CA LEU A 26 6.81 1.09 10.14
C LEU A 26 8.21 0.71 9.63
N LEU A 27 8.39 0.64 8.31
CA LEU A 27 9.67 0.39 7.68
C LEU A 27 10.69 1.50 7.97
N ALA A 28 10.27 2.77 7.84
CA ALA A 28 11.14 3.91 8.14
C ALA A 28 11.60 3.90 9.61
N VAL A 29 10.69 3.63 10.55
CA VAL A 29 11.02 3.49 11.97
C VAL A 29 11.93 2.28 12.22
N ALA A 30 11.66 1.14 11.59
CA ALA A 30 12.50 -0.06 11.70
C ALA A 30 13.94 0.24 11.26
N ILE A 31 14.12 0.85 10.09
CA ILE A 31 15.45 1.17 9.56
C ILE A 31 16.16 2.19 10.46
N ASP A 32 15.45 3.20 10.97
CA ASP A 32 16.04 4.23 11.83
C ASP A 32 16.52 3.68 13.18
N VAL A 33 15.75 2.77 13.77
CA VAL A 33 15.99 2.22 15.12
C VAL A 33 16.87 0.97 15.09
N LEU A 34 16.67 0.10 14.10
CA LEU A 34 17.29 -1.23 14.02
C LEU A 34 18.39 -1.33 12.96
N THR A 35 18.60 -0.28 12.16
CA THR A 35 19.46 -0.25 10.96
C THR A 35 18.88 -1.00 9.75
N PRO A 36 19.35 -0.72 8.52
CA PRO A 36 18.89 -1.43 7.32
C PRO A 36 19.06 -2.95 7.36
N ALA A 37 19.97 -3.48 8.19
CA ALA A 37 20.16 -4.93 8.34
C ALA A 37 18.89 -5.66 8.82
N CYS A 38 17.93 -4.96 9.43
CA CYS A 38 16.67 -5.56 9.88
C CYS A 38 15.82 -6.16 8.75
N LEU A 39 16.08 -5.80 7.49
CA LEU A 39 15.40 -6.38 6.33
C LEU A 39 15.74 -7.87 6.13
N GLU A 40 16.87 -8.31 6.66
CA GLU A 40 17.36 -9.69 6.57
C GLU A 40 17.08 -10.51 7.83
N TRP A 41 16.51 -9.89 8.88
CA TRP A 41 16.30 -10.55 10.16
C TRP A 41 15.04 -11.40 10.19
N GLU A 42 15.06 -12.43 11.03
CA GLU A 42 13.85 -13.17 11.38
C GLU A 42 12.84 -12.30 12.15
N PRO A 43 11.53 -12.51 11.97
CA PRO A 43 10.49 -11.75 12.66
C PRO A 43 10.67 -11.65 14.18
N GLU A 44 11.05 -12.75 14.84
CA GLU A 44 11.28 -12.81 16.28
C GLU A 44 12.39 -11.86 16.71
N THR A 45 13.48 -11.83 15.96
CA THR A 45 14.61 -10.91 16.21
C THR A 45 14.12 -9.45 16.14
N ILE A 46 13.30 -9.12 15.15
CA ILE A 46 12.75 -7.76 15.00
C ILE A 46 11.87 -7.41 16.22
N ARG A 47 11.01 -8.34 16.67
CA ARG A 47 10.19 -8.13 17.88
C ARG A 47 11.03 -7.89 19.12
N GLU A 48 12.05 -8.71 19.34
CA GLU A 48 12.94 -8.59 20.50
C GLU A 48 13.70 -7.27 20.47
N GLN A 49 14.21 -6.87 19.31
CA GLN A 49 14.94 -5.61 19.17
C GLN A 49 14.02 -4.39 19.33
N LEU A 50 12.81 -4.39 18.77
CA LEU A 50 11.84 -3.31 18.99
C LEU A 50 11.45 -3.20 20.47
N LYS A 51 11.28 -4.34 21.16
CA LYS A 51 11.02 -4.35 22.60
C LYS A 51 12.21 -3.79 23.39
N ALA A 52 13.45 -4.13 23.03
CA ALA A 52 14.64 -3.63 23.70
C ALA A 52 14.85 -2.13 23.46
N GLN A 53 14.73 -1.67 22.22
CA GLN A 53 15.01 -0.29 21.81
C GLN A 53 13.87 0.66 22.13
N LEU A 54 12.62 0.27 21.82
CA LEU A 54 11.43 1.11 21.95
C LEU A 54 10.55 0.76 23.16
N GLY A 55 10.75 -0.39 23.80
CA GLY A 55 9.88 -0.82 24.91
C GLY A 55 8.50 -1.31 24.47
N VAL A 56 8.29 -1.51 23.16
CA VAL A 56 6.99 -1.84 22.57
C VAL A 56 6.80 -3.35 22.43
N THR A 57 5.58 -3.83 22.68
CA THR A 57 5.15 -5.18 22.28
C THR A 57 4.31 -5.05 21.03
N VAL A 58 4.89 -5.43 19.89
CA VAL A 58 4.24 -5.27 18.58
C VAL A 58 3.15 -6.33 18.41
N ALA A 59 1.93 -5.92 18.04
CA ALA A 59 0.86 -6.88 17.74
C ALA A 59 1.13 -7.61 16.42
N GLN A 60 0.38 -8.70 16.16
CA GLN A 60 0.62 -9.51 14.96
C GLN A 60 0.33 -8.73 13.67
N ARG A 61 -0.76 -7.95 13.66
CA ARG A 61 -1.18 -7.17 12.49
C ARG A 61 -0.12 -6.17 12.01
N GLU A 62 0.45 -5.39 12.92
CA GLU A 62 1.46 -4.38 12.60
C GLU A 62 2.76 -5.05 12.14
N MET A 63 3.08 -6.23 12.69
CA MET A 63 4.20 -7.04 12.21
C MET A 63 3.93 -7.62 10.81
N ASP A 64 2.74 -8.17 10.56
CA ASP A 64 2.35 -8.71 9.25
C ASP A 64 2.44 -7.61 8.18
N ARG A 65 1.96 -6.40 8.49
CA ARG A 65 2.05 -5.22 7.63
C ARG A 65 3.50 -4.87 7.27
N PHE A 66 4.37 -4.77 8.28
CA PHE A 66 5.80 -4.52 8.06
C PHE A 66 6.47 -5.63 7.25
N LEU A 67 6.20 -6.90 7.59
CA LEU A 67 6.80 -8.06 6.93
C LEU A 67 6.33 -8.21 5.48
N ALA A 68 5.08 -7.87 5.18
CA ALA A 68 4.55 -7.88 3.83
C ALA A 68 5.29 -6.88 2.92
N LEU A 69 5.46 -5.63 3.39
CA LEU A 69 6.24 -4.64 2.64
C LEU A 69 7.70 -5.06 2.51
N ARG A 70 8.32 -5.51 3.60
CA ARG A 70 9.70 -6.03 3.59
C ARG A 70 9.86 -7.14 2.55
N ALA A 71 8.97 -8.13 2.57
CA ALA A 71 9.01 -9.26 1.65
C ALA A 71 8.93 -8.81 0.19
N ALA A 72 8.10 -7.81 -0.10
CA ALA A 72 7.99 -7.25 -1.45
C ALA A 72 9.26 -6.46 -1.87
N LEU A 73 9.99 -5.86 -0.92
CA LEU A 73 11.24 -5.15 -1.22
C LEU A 73 12.44 -6.06 -1.41
N VAL A 74 12.46 -7.22 -0.75
CA VAL A 74 13.60 -8.16 -0.80
C VAL A 74 13.37 -9.34 -1.74
N SER A 75 12.16 -9.48 -2.30
CA SER A 75 11.81 -10.55 -3.23
C SER A 75 10.79 -10.07 -4.26
N ASP A 76 10.78 -10.70 -5.42
CA ASP A 76 9.82 -10.43 -6.49
C ASP A 76 8.47 -11.16 -6.30
N MET A 77 8.31 -11.97 -5.25
CA MET A 77 7.14 -12.84 -5.08
C MET A 77 5.82 -12.08 -5.02
N ALA A 78 5.81 -10.88 -4.44
CA ALA A 78 4.63 -10.02 -4.42
C ALA A 78 4.22 -9.55 -5.83
N TYR A 79 5.16 -9.52 -6.78
CA TYR A 79 4.90 -9.12 -8.17
C TYR A 79 4.61 -10.32 -9.07
N GLN A 80 5.14 -11.50 -8.72
CA GLN A 80 5.08 -12.69 -9.57
C GLN A 80 3.94 -13.66 -9.21
N ASN A 81 3.52 -13.71 -7.94
CA ASN A 81 2.58 -14.71 -7.44
C ASN A 81 1.28 -14.06 -6.93
N VAL A 82 0.13 -14.45 -7.50
CA VAL A 82 -1.19 -13.89 -7.15
C VAL A 82 -1.54 -14.07 -5.68
N LEU A 83 -1.25 -15.23 -5.09
CA LEU A 83 -1.57 -15.51 -3.69
C LEU A 83 -0.73 -14.62 -2.75
N VAL A 84 0.56 -14.47 -3.05
CA VAL A 84 1.45 -13.59 -2.28
C VAL A 84 1.04 -12.13 -2.47
N PHE A 85 0.80 -11.68 -3.70
CA PHE A 85 0.30 -10.34 -4.00
C PHE A 85 -0.96 -10.03 -3.19
N HIS A 86 -1.94 -10.93 -3.23
CA HIS A 86 -3.20 -10.81 -2.51
C HIS A 86 -2.99 -10.63 -0.99
N HIS A 87 -2.20 -11.49 -0.37
CA HIS A 87 -1.91 -11.38 1.06
C HIS A 87 -1.10 -10.13 1.40
N THR A 88 -0.20 -9.69 0.52
CA THR A 88 0.52 -8.42 0.68
C THR A 88 -0.45 -7.25 0.68
N MET A 89 -1.37 -7.14 -0.28
CA MET A 89 -2.35 -6.05 -0.34
C MET A 89 -3.23 -6.01 0.93
N ASN A 90 -3.69 -7.17 1.39
CA ASN A 90 -4.45 -7.30 2.64
C ASN A 90 -3.63 -6.82 3.86
N ALA A 91 -2.39 -7.27 3.98
CA ALA A 91 -1.52 -6.90 5.09
C ALA A 91 -1.19 -5.40 5.13
N LEU A 92 -0.97 -4.78 3.96
CA LEU A 92 -0.74 -3.32 3.83
C LEU A 92 -1.96 -2.50 4.30
N ASN A 93 -3.17 -3.05 4.18
CA ASN A 93 -4.39 -2.46 4.72
C ASN A 93 -4.62 -2.74 6.21
N GLY A 94 -3.78 -3.57 6.84
CA GLY A 94 -3.97 -3.99 8.23
C GLY A 94 -5.00 -5.10 8.41
N SER A 95 -5.42 -5.74 7.32
CA SER A 95 -6.26 -6.93 7.39
C SER A 95 -5.41 -8.11 7.89
N ARG A 96 -6.03 -8.99 8.68
CA ARG A 96 -5.33 -10.19 9.17
C ARG A 96 -5.15 -11.16 8.01
N ILE A 97 -3.95 -11.71 7.87
CA ILE A 97 -3.70 -12.74 6.88
C ILE A 97 -4.30 -14.07 7.37
N ILE A 98 -5.36 -14.53 6.70
CA ILE A 98 -6.02 -15.81 7.01
C ILE A 98 -5.78 -16.75 5.82
N PHE A 99 -4.84 -17.68 5.94
CA PHE A 99 -4.53 -18.62 4.86
C PHE A 99 -5.62 -19.68 4.61
N SER A 100 -6.57 -19.83 5.55
CA SER A 100 -7.66 -20.80 5.45
C SER A 100 -8.92 -20.26 4.76
N ALA A 101 -8.96 -18.97 4.44
CA ALA A 101 -10.10 -18.32 3.80
C ALA A 101 -9.59 -17.37 2.71
N TRP A 102 -10.30 -17.32 1.58
CA TRP A 102 -10.02 -16.35 0.54
C TRP A 102 -10.90 -15.13 0.78
N ASP A 103 -10.29 -14.03 1.20
CA ASP A 103 -10.95 -12.75 1.47
C ASP A 103 -10.44 -11.70 0.47
N PRO A 104 -11.05 -11.60 -0.73
CA PRO A 104 -10.54 -10.77 -1.81
C PRO A 104 -10.47 -9.30 -1.37
N VAL A 105 -9.36 -8.63 -1.72
CA VAL A 105 -9.24 -7.20 -1.47
C VAL A 105 -10.28 -6.43 -2.28
N ASP A 106 -10.84 -5.41 -1.68
CA ASP A 106 -11.70 -4.46 -2.40
C ASP A 106 -10.86 -3.47 -3.22
N LEU A 107 -11.53 -2.58 -3.97
CA LEU A 107 -10.84 -1.60 -4.82
C LEU A 107 -10.07 -0.58 -3.97
N ASP A 108 -10.56 -0.18 -2.81
CA ASP A 108 -9.94 0.82 -1.94
C ASP A 108 -8.62 0.25 -1.37
N GLU A 109 -8.70 -0.97 -0.87
CA GLU A 109 -7.57 -1.74 -0.34
C GLU A 109 -6.55 -2.04 -1.42
N LEU A 110 -6.97 -2.47 -2.60
CA LEU A 110 -6.08 -2.70 -3.74
C LEU A 110 -5.38 -1.41 -4.16
N THR A 111 -6.13 -0.31 -4.26
CA THR A 111 -5.63 1.00 -4.66
C THR A 111 -4.56 1.48 -3.68
N TRP A 112 -4.87 1.46 -2.38
CA TRP A 112 -3.87 1.84 -1.38
C TRP A 112 -2.68 0.88 -1.36
N GLY A 113 -2.92 -0.43 -1.40
CA GLY A 113 -1.86 -1.44 -1.34
C GLY A 113 -0.86 -1.27 -2.48
N LEU A 114 -1.35 -1.01 -3.69
CA LEU A 114 -0.50 -0.66 -4.84
C LEU A 114 0.24 0.65 -4.62
N TYR A 115 -0.42 1.71 -4.17
CA TYR A 115 0.24 2.99 -3.89
C TYR A 115 1.38 2.85 -2.89
N GLU A 116 1.14 2.15 -1.79
CA GLU A 116 2.14 1.94 -0.74
C GLU A 116 3.29 1.08 -1.23
N LEU A 117 3.01 -0.01 -1.94
CA LEU A 117 4.05 -0.84 -2.54
C LEU A 117 4.90 0.00 -3.51
N MET A 118 4.24 0.76 -4.37
CA MET A 118 4.89 1.55 -5.42
C MET A 118 5.67 2.75 -4.89
N LEU A 119 5.28 3.29 -3.74
CA LEU A 119 6.01 4.33 -3.03
C LEU A 119 7.37 3.85 -2.53
N ASN A 120 7.46 2.58 -2.12
CA ASN A 120 8.67 2.02 -1.52
C ASN A 120 9.59 1.32 -2.53
N ASP A 121 9.05 0.84 -3.65
CA ASP A 121 9.81 0.07 -4.65
C ASP A 121 9.75 0.69 -6.05
N LYS A 122 10.12 1.96 -6.17
CA LYS A 122 10.04 2.67 -7.45
C LYS A 122 10.89 1.98 -8.54
N PRO A 123 10.35 1.70 -9.75
CA PRO A 123 11.10 1.14 -10.85
C PRO A 123 12.25 2.08 -11.23
N GLU A 124 13.30 1.50 -11.81
CA GLU A 124 14.37 2.26 -12.43
C GLU A 124 13.79 3.11 -13.60
N SER A 125 14.47 4.19 -13.97
CA SER A 125 13.89 5.34 -14.70
C SER A 125 13.18 5.03 -16.02
N ASP A 126 13.40 3.85 -16.58
CA ASP A 126 12.96 3.47 -17.93
C ASP A 126 11.99 2.27 -17.91
N GLU A 127 11.66 1.71 -16.74
CA GLU A 127 10.77 0.55 -16.60
C GLU A 127 9.33 0.96 -16.27
N ASP A 128 8.37 0.39 -17.00
CA ASP A 128 6.94 0.53 -16.69
C ASP A 128 6.57 -0.36 -15.50
N TRP A 129 5.74 0.14 -14.59
CA TRP A 129 5.22 -0.65 -13.49
C TRP A 129 4.59 -1.96 -13.97
N ALA A 130 3.88 -1.92 -15.10
CA ALA A 130 3.25 -3.09 -15.68
C ALA A 130 4.24 -4.22 -16.01
N SER A 131 5.51 -3.96 -16.33
CA SER A 131 6.48 -5.02 -16.65
C SER A 131 6.99 -5.75 -15.42
N ARG A 132 6.90 -5.14 -14.23
CA ARG A 132 7.30 -5.80 -12.98
C ARG A 132 6.32 -6.86 -12.52
N PHE A 133 5.03 -6.69 -12.82
CA PHE A 133 3.98 -7.63 -12.42
C PHE A 133 3.81 -8.75 -13.44
N SER A 134 3.71 -10.00 -12.96
CA SER A 134 3.39 -11.14 -13.83
C SER A 134 2.02 -10.98 -14.48
N ALA A 135 1.82 -11.65 -15.62
CA ALA A 135 0.53 -11.64 -16.31
C ALA A 135 -0.63 -12.08 -15.39
N ASP A 136 -0.39 -13.05 -14.50
CA ASP A 136 -1.40 -13.53 -13.56
C ASP A 136 -1.76 -12.48 -12.51
N VAL A 137 -0.76 -11.75 -11.97
CA VAL A 137 -1.02 -10.67 -11.01
C VAL A 137 -1.74 -9.51 -11.69
N ARG A 138 -1.32 -9.11 -12.88
CA ARG A 138 -2.00 -8.07 -13.66
C ARG A 138 -3.43 -8.46 -13.98
N ARG A 139 -3.65 -9.72 -14.36
CA ARG A 139 -4.99 -10.25 -14.62
C ARG A 139 -5.85 -10.25 -13.36
N TYR A 140 -5.28 -10.62 -12.22
CA TYR A 140 -5.96 -10.56 -10.93
C TYR A 140 -6.38 -9.14 -10.55
N VAL A 141 -5.48 -8.15 -10.70
CA VAL A 141 -5.79 -6.72 -10.53
C VAL A 141 -6.92 -6.31 -11.46
N GLY A 142 -6.87 -6.72 -12.73
CA GLY A 142 -7.92 -6.46 -13.72
C GLY A 142 -9.26 -7.08 -13.37
N VAL A 143 -9.29 -8.27 -12.75
CA VAL A 143 -10.53 -8.92 -12.29
C VAL A 143 -11.17 -8.15 -11.14
N ILE A 144 -10.39 -7.75 -10.11
CA ILE A 144 -10.92 -6.92 -9.01
C ILE A 144 -11.43 -5.58 -9.55
N ALA A 145 -10.64 -4.95 -10.42
CA ALA A 145 -10.98 -3.68 -11.04
C ALA A 145 -12.13 -3.77 -12.06
N ASN A 146 -12.56 -4.98 -12.43
CA ASN A 146 -13.62 -5.22 -13.41
C ASN A 146 -14.68 -6.19 -12.88
N ASP A 147 -14.96 -6.18 -11.58
CA ASP A 147 -16.04 -6.97 -10.94
C ASP A 147 -17.46 -6.54 -11.40
N GLY A 148 -17.60 -5.95 -12.59
CA GLY A 148 -18.86 -5.42 -13.14
C GLY A 148 -19.35 -4.13 -12.47
N ARG A 149 -18.57 -3.57 -11.53
CA ARG A 149 -18.95 -2.40 -10.74
C ARG A 149 -18.35 -1.09 -11.20
N TYR A 150 -17.32 -1.09 -12.04
CA TYR A 150 -16.53 0.13 -12.34
C TYR A 150 -16.65 0.59 -13.80
N ALA A 151 -16.72 1.91 -13.98
CA ALA A 151 -16.97 2.54 -15.25
C ALA A 151 -15.64 2.56 -15.99
N PRO A 152 -15.65 2.28 -17.31
CA PRO A 152 -14.45 2.42 -18.11
C PRO A 152 -13.83 3.81 -17.92
N GLY A 153 -12.61 3.87 -17.40
CA GLY A 153 -11.87 5.11 -17.13
C GLY A 153 -12.06 5.75 -15.74
N SER A 154 -12.99 5.27 -14.89
CA SER A 154 -13.14 5.81 -13.52
C SER A 154 -12.10 5.28 -12.54
N LEU A 155 -11.50 4.12 -12.84
CA LEU A 155 -10.56 3.42 -11.96
C LEU A 155 -9.34 4.27 -11.56
N PRO A 156 -8.82 4.17 -10.33
CA PRO A 156 -7.60 4.83 -9.90
C PRO A 156 -6.41 4.63 -10.85
N ALA A 157 -5.60 5.68 -11.05
CA ALA A 157 -4.47 5.65 -11.99
C ALA A 157 -3.47 4.53 -11.68
N VAL A 158 -3.20 4.30 -10.40
CA VAL A 158 -2.32 3.23 -9.92
C VAL A 158 -2.81 1.84 -10.32
N VAL A 159 -4.13 1.62 -10.29
CA VAL A 159 -4.76 0.36 -10.69
C VAL A 159 -4.68 0.19 -12.21
N ARG A 160 -5.00 1.25 -12.97
CA ARG A 160 -4.91 1.24 -14.44
C ARG A 160 -3.50 0.97 -14.94
N ALA A 161 -2.47 1.44 -14.23
CA ALA A 161 -1.07 1.22 -14.58
C ALA A 161 -0.64 -0.26 -14.50
N VAL A 162 -1.35 -1.08 -13.71
CA VAL A 162 -1.00 -2.49 -13.49
C VAL A 162 -1.98 -3.44 -14.17
N ALA A 163 -3.27 -3.11 -14.15
CA ALA A 163 -4.36 -4.00 -14.55
C ALA A 163 -4.22 -4.55 -15.98
N ASP A 164 -4.51 -5.85 -16.12
CA ASP A 164 -4.87 -6.47 -17.39
C ASP A 164 -6.36 -6.85 -17.37
N PHE A 165 -7.17 -6.02 -18.03
CA PHE A 165 -8.62 -6.23 -18.17
C PHE A 165 -8.98 -7.42 -19.07
N GLY A 166 -8.00 -8.00 -19.76
CA GLY A 166 -8.19 -9.12 -20.68
C GLY A 166 -9.06 -8.75 -21.87
N PRO A 167 -9.62 -9.73 -22.60
CA PRO A 167 -10.60 -9.45 -23.64
C PRO A 167 -11.86 -8.84 -23.01
N GLU A 168 -12.44 -7.83 -23.66
CA GLU A 168 -13.73 -7.25 -23.26
C GLU A 168 -14.76 -8.37 -23.13
N VAL A 169 -15.21 -8.62 -21.90
CA VAL A 169 -16.37 -9.48 -21.66
C VAL A 169 -17.59 -8.58 -21.82
N SER A 170 -18.44 -8.86 -22.82
CA SER A 170 -19.62 -8.07 -23.19
C SER A 170 -20.73 -7.98 -22.12
N GLY A 171 -20.40 -7.98 -20.82
CA GLY A 171 -21.36 -7.82 -19.72
C GLY A 171 -21.86 -6.38 -19.57
N ALA A 172 -21.08 -5.38 -19.97
CA ALA A 172 -21.53 -3.98 -19.97
C ALA A 172 -22.71 -3.71 -20.93
N ALA A 173 -22.96 -4.62 -21.88
CA ALA A 173 -24.11 -4.57 -22.77
C ALA A 173 -25.42 -5.04 -22.13
N GLU A 174 -25.39 -5.72 -20.96
CA GLU A 174 -26.61 -6.25 -20.31
C GLU A 174 -27.60 -5.15 -19.90
N PHE A 175 -27.13 -3.92 -19.68
CA PHE A 175 -27.97 -2.78 -19.32
C PHE A 175 -28.00 -1.69 -20.40
N ALA A 176 -27.34 -1.90 -21.55
CA ALA A 176 -27.27 -0.88 -22.60
C ALA A 176 -28.65 -0.54 -23.20
N ASP A 177 -29.62 -1.46 -23.08
CA ASP A 177 -30.98 -1.30 -23.57
C ASP A 177 -31.87 -0.45 -22.64
N ASP A 178 -31.45 -0.19 -21.39
CA ASP A 178 -32.15 0.68 -20.43
C ASP A 178 -31.26 1.85 -19.97
N PRO A 179 -31.44 3.05 -20.57
CA PRO A 179 -30.63 4.23 -20.25
C PRO A 179 -30.67 4.67 -18.78
N MET A 180 -31.77 4.39 -18.06
CA MET A 180 -31.90 4.75 -16.64
C MET A 180 -31.09 3.79 -15.79
N ILE A 181 -31.25 2.48 -16.00
CA ILE A 181 -30.48 1.46 -15.26
C ILE A 181 -28.99 1.61 -15.54
N TYR A 182 -28.62 1.85 -16.80
CA TYR A 182 -27.23 2.12 -17.17
C TYR A 182 -26.69 3.37 -16.46
N GLY A 183 -27.45 4.47 -16.47
CA GLY A 183 -27.06 5.72 -15.80
C GLY A 183 -26.82 5.54 -14.29
N ASP A 184 -27.72 4.85 -13.59
CA ASP A 184 -27.61 4.59 -12.15
C ASP A 184 -26.48 3.61 -11.80
N ALA A 185 -26.26 2.59 -12.63
CA ALA A 185 -25.13 1.68 -12.48
C ALA A 185 -23.81 2.42 -12.71
N HIS A 186 -23.71 3.21 -13.78
CA HIS A 186 -22.54 4.01 -14.11
C HIS A 186 -22.26 5.10 -13.07
N GLY A 187 -23.28 5.72 -12.49
CA GLY A 187 -23.12 6.71 -11.42
C GLY A 187 -22.45 6.13 -10.18
N ARG A 188 -23.02 5.05 -9.62
CA ARG A 188 -22.45 4.34 -8.45
C ARG A 188 -21.02 3.90 -8.68
N SER A 189 -20.77 3.45 -9.89
CA SER A 189 -19.50 2.97 -10.38
C SER A 189 -18.39 4.02 -10.43
N VAL A 190 -18.75 5.26 -10.75
CA VAL A 190 -17.85 6.41 -10.68
C VAL A 190 -17.62 6.81 -9.21
N ASP A 191 -18.69 6.83 -8.40
CA ASP A 191 -18.61 7.19 -6.98
C ASP A 191 -17.67 6.25 -6.21
N GLU A 192 -17.79 4.93 -6.37
CA GLU A 192 -16.91 3.95 -5.73
C GLU A 192 -15.43 4.14 -6.13
N ALA A 193 -15.14 4.43 -7.39
CA ALA A 193 -13.78 4.67 -7.83
C ALA A 193 -13.21 6.01 -7.31
N VAL A 194 -14.06 7.01 -7.10
CA VAL A 194 -13.70 8.27 -6.41
C VAL A 194 -13.41 8.00 -4.94
N ASP A 195 -14.20 7.17 -4.28
CA ASP A 195 -13.98 6.77 -2.89
C ASP A 195 -12.64 6.03 -2.71
N ALA A 196 -12.29 5.10 -3.60
CA ALA A 196 -10.99 4.43 -3.61
C ALA A 196 -9.81 5.41 -3.69
N ASN A 197 -9.91 6.41 -4.58
CA ASN A 197 -8.90 7.46 -4.69
C ASN A 197 -8.86 8.34 -3.44
N ASN A 198 -10.01 8.70 -2.87
CA ASN A 198 -10.09 9.53 -1.67
C ASN A 198 -9.48 8.79 -0.46
N TYR A 199 -9.77 7.51 -0.31
CA TYR A 199 -9.19 6.64 0.70
C TYR A 199 -7.66 6.59 0.58
N ALA A 200 -7.14 6.27 -0.62
CA ALA A 200 -5.70 6.22 -0.85
C ALA A 200 -5.02 7.59 -0.63
N ASN A 201 -5.64 8.68 -1.04
CA ASN A 201 -5.12 10.04 -0.81
C ASN A 201 -5.10 10.41 0.67
N ALA A 202 -6.12 10.04 1.44
CA ALA A 202 -6.16 10.26 2.88
C ALA A 202 -5.03 9.48 3.59
N ARG A 203 -4.86 8.20 3.24
CA ARG A 203 -3.77 7.34 3.71
C ARG A 203 -2.38 7.90 3.36
N LEU A 204 -2.20 8.40 2.14
CA LEU A 204 -0.94 9.00 1.70
C LEU A 204 -0.62 10.27 2.50
N LYS A 205 -1.60 11.15 2.69
CA LYS A 205 -1.45 12.36 3.53
C LYS A 205 -1.08 12.01 4.96
N ALA A 206 -1.73 11.01 5.55
CA ALA A 206 -1.41 10.53 6.89
C ALA A 206 0.02 9.96 6.98
N THR A 207 0.41 9.15 5.98
CA THR A 207 1.77 8.59 5.87
C THR A 207 2.83 9.69 5.78
N LEU A 208 2.65 10.66 4.90
CA LEU A 208 3.58 11.78 4.74
C LEU A 208 3.66 12.64 5.99
N HIS A 209 2.51 12.94 6.62
CA HIS A 209 2.47 13.68 7.88
C HIS A 209 3.25 12.94 8.98
N ALA A 210 3.01 11.65 9.17
CA ALA A 210 3.75 10.83 10.13
C ALA A 210 5.26 10.87 9.85
N LEU A 211 5.67 10.63 8.60
CA LEU A 211 7.07 10.70 8.18
C LEU A 211 7.71 12.08 8.37
N GLN A 212 6.95 13.17 8.39
CA GLN A 212 7.44 14.53 8.66
C GLN A 212 7.57 14.80 10.16
N THR A 213 6.64 14.33 10.98
CA THR A 213 6.58 14.61 12.42
C THR A 213 7.43 13.68 13.26
N LEU A 214 7.74 12.47 12.76
CA LEU A 214 8.52 11.50 13.52
C LEU A 214 9.96 11.99 13.78
N PRO A 215 10.53 11.74 14.96
CA PRO A 215 11.87 12.17 15.32
C PRO A 215 12.93 11.16 14.82
N LEU A 216 12.95 10.93 13.50
CA LEU A 216 13.88 10.00 12.85
C LEU A 216 15.31 10.54 12.92
N ALA A 217 16.25 9.74 13.43
CA ALA A 217 17.65 10.13 13.61
C ALA A 217 18.44 10.20 12.29
N ASN A 218 18.08 9.37 11.30
CA ASN A 218 18.78 9.21 10.03
C ASN A 218 18.05 9.89 8.86
N ARG A 219 17.22 10.91 9.15
CA ARG A 219 16.51 11.68 8.12
C ARG A 219 17.51 12.47 7.26
N SER A 220 17.33 12.43 5.94
CA SER A 220 18.08 13.29 5.02
C SER A 220 17.85 14.77 5.37
N PRO A 221 18.89 15.62 5.42
CA PRO A 221 18.72 17.06 5.61
C PRO A 221 17.87 17.74 4.52
N ALA A 222 17.76 17.10 3.35
CA ALA A 222 16.92 17.55 2.24
C ALA A 222 15.45 17.08 2.36
N TRP A 223 15.06 16.45 3.48
CA TRP A 223 13.70 15.96 3.71
C TRP A 223 12.98 16.73 4.85
N PRO A 224 11.71 17.13 4.68
CA PRO A 224 10.97 17.06 3.41
C PRO A 224 11.63 17.98 2.38
N PRO A 225 11.54 17.66 1.07
CA PRO A 225 12.04 18.56 0.03
C PRO A 225 11.50 19.98 0.29
N PRO A 226 12.31 21.04 0.09
CA PRO A 226 11.84 22.41 0.24
C PRO A 226 10.56 22.54 -0.58
N GLY A 227 9.53 23.11 0.03
CA GLY A 227 8.18 23.14 -0.52
C GLY A 227 8.13 23.88 -1.86
N ASP A 228 8.38 23.17 -2.94
CA ASP A 228 7.65 23.38 -4.16
C ASP A 228 6.24 22.88 -3.89
N GLU A 229 5.26 23.73 -4.21
CA GLU A 229 3.83 23.47 -4.18
C GLU A 229 3.55 21.96 -4.29
N ALA A 230 2.84 21.40 -3.29
CA ALA A 230 2.32 20.03 -3.37
C ALA A 230 1.89 19.80 -4.82
N PRO A 231 2.48 18.84 -5.55
CA PRO A 231 2.39 18.85 -6.99
C PRO A 231 0.92 18.83 -7.35
N ALA A 232 0.44 19.97 -7.86
CA ALA A 232 -0.96 20.15 -8.19
C ALA A 232 -1.43 19.13 -9.23
N ASN A 233 -0.50 18.39 -9.84
CA ASN A 233 -0.73 17.33 -10.82
C ASN A 233 0.36 16.22 -10.76
N ALA A 234 0.62 15.59 -9.60
CA ALA A 234 1.36 14.32 -9.60
C ALA A 234 0.39 13.12 -9.73
N VAL A 235 -0.29 13.07 -10.87
CA VAL A 235 -0.83 11.86 -11.46
C VAL A 235 -0.39 11.92 -12.93
N PRO A 236 0.33 10.92 -13.49
CA PRO A 236 0.36 10.74 -14.94
C PRO A 236 -1.03 10.32 -15.45
#